data_AF-A0A355DJN5-F1
#
_entry.id   AF-A0A355DJN5-F1
#
_cell.length_a   1.000
_cell.length_b   1.000
_cell.length_c   1.000
_cell.angle_alpha   90.00
_cell.angle_beta   90.00
_cell.angle_gamma   90.00
#
_symmetry.space_group_name_H-M   'P 1'
#
loop_
_entity.id
_entity.type
_entity.pdbx_description
1 polymer ?
#
loop_
_entity_poly.entity_id
_entity_poly.type
_entity_poly.pdbx_seq_one_letter_code
_entity_poly.pdbx_strand_id
1 'polypeptide(L)'
;MDEELRKLITEVCQHPPQSRERQKALNRLLIQIQHLPGLARSSHPDYLHALNRTYQWVSQNIQNFQPRPPSIQESLVTWINGYLYWRIRDLYAPDERAPYSFDELVRIEEGGRSYLEQLSSRSSSTPNLTGMDAYIEQIQTQENQRIGLKIEQYIEADPTGILRNCYLRDSCECNCQFLSQRLILKEPPDKFASVARELNVNYQTLVKHWKRSCLSLLKEFAVSLGYSPNQEP
;
A
#
# COMPACT_ATOMS: atom_id res chain seq x y z
N MET A 1 -39.81 20.92 -24.69
CA MET A 1 -38.34 21.05 -24.71
C MET A 1 -37.87 22.49 -24.96
N ASP A 2 -38.04 23.09 -26.15
CA ASP A 2 -37.53 24.45 -26.42
C ASP A 2 -38.13 25.55 -25.54
N GLU A 3 -39.45 25.52 -25.29
CA GLU A 3 -40.12 26.49 -24.40
C GLU A 3 -39.73 26.31 -22.93
N GLU A 4 -39.49 25.08 -22.48
CA GLU A 4 -39.03 24.77 -21.12
C GLU A 4 -37.59 25.25 -20.92
N LEU A 5 -36.74 25.05 -21.91
CA LEU A 5 -35.37 25.55 -21.92
C LEU A 5 -35.33 27.09 -21.88
N ARG A 6 -36.21 27.77 -22.64
CA ARG A 6 -36.37 29.24 -22.57
C ARG A 6 -36.74 29.70 -21.17
N LYS A 7 -37.73 29.04 -20.55
CA LYS A 7 -38.18 29.38 -19.19
C LYS A 7 -37.07 29.20 -18.17
N LEU A 8 -36.36 28.06 -18.21
CA LEU A 8 -35.25 27.78 -17.29
C LEU A 8 -34.07 28.76 -17.47
N ILE A 9 -33.72 29.11 -18.71
CA ILE A 9 -32.66 30.11 -18.97
C ILE A 9 -33.10 31.48 -18.45
N THR A 10 -34.36 31.86 -18.66
CA THR A 10 -34.91 33.14 -18.19
C THR A 10 -34.93 33.20 -16.65
N GLU A 11 -35.37 32.14 -15.98
CA GLU A 11 -35.35 32.03 -14.52
C GLU A 11 -33.93 32.15 -13.96
N VAL A 12 -32.94 31.49 -14.59
CA VAL A 12 -31.53 31.58 -14.18
C VAL A 12 -30.97 33.00 -14.32
N CYS A 13 -31.37 33.73 -15.36
CA CYS A 13 -30.93 35.11 -15.59
C CYS A 13 -31.62 36.14 -14.70
N GLN A 14 -32.80 35.84 -14.15
CA GLN A 14 -33.54 36.75 -13.26
C GLN A 14 -32.98 36.82 -11.83
N HIS A 15 -32.32 35.76 -11.36
CA HIS A 15 -31.81 35.69 -9.99
C HIS A 15 -30.31 36.10 -9.90
N PRO A 16 -29.89 36.78 -8.82
CA PRO A 16 -28.50 37.20 -8.63
C PRO A 16 -27.53 36.02 -8.52
N PRO A 17 -26.24 36.20 -8.90
CA PRO A 17 -25.26 35.12 -9.07
C PRO A 17 -25.01 34.23 -7.84
N GLN A 18 -25.35 34.70 -6.64
CA GLN A 18 -25.17 34.00 -5.36
C GLN A 18 -26.48 33.52 -4.70
N SER A 19 -27.65 33.71 -5.33
CA SER A 19 -28.92 33.25 -4.76
C SER A 19 -29.06 31.72 -4.81
N ARG A 20 -29.63 31.14 -3.75
CA ARG A 20 -30.00 29.71 -3.69
C ARG A 20 -31.02 29.35 -4.78
N GLU A 21 -31.85 30.29 -5.18
CA GLU A 21 -32.86 30.10 -6.24
C GLU A 21 -32.19 29.94 -7.60
N ARG A 22 -31.15 30.74 -7.88
CA ARG A 22 -30.33 30.61 -9.08
C ARG A 22 -29.66 29.24 -9.16
N GLN A 23 -29.11 28.74 -8.05
CA GLN A 23 -28.47 27.42 -8.01
C GLN A 23 -29.47 26.29 -8.28
N LYS A 24 -30.68 26.38 -7.73
CA LYS A 24 -31.75 25.40 -8.01
C LYS A 24 -32.16 25.41 -9.47
N ALA A 25 -32.34 26.58 -10.07
CA ALA A 25 -32.68 26.73 -11.48
C ALA A 25 -31.54 26.23 -12.39
N LEU A 26 -30.28 26.53 -12.05
CA LEU A 26 -29.10 26.04 -12.76
C LEU A 26 -28.98 24.52 -12.72
N ASN A 27 -29.19 23.89 -11.56
CA ASN A 27 -29.13 22.43 -11.45
C ASN A 27 -30.20 21.76 -12.32
N ARG A 28 -31.42 22.31 -12.37
CA ARG A 28 -32.48 21.83 -13.25
C ARG A 28 -32.09 21.98 -14.73
N LEU A 29 -31.50 23.11 -15.11
CA LEU A 29 -31.02 23.35 -16.46
C LEU A 29 -29.89 22.38 -16.85
N LEU A 30 -28.92 22.15 -15.96
CA LEU A 30 -27.81 21.21 -16.21
C LEU A 30 -28.28 19.77 -16.39
N ILE A 31 -29.26 19.32 -15.60
CA ILE A 31 -29.88 18.00 -15.77
C ILE A 31 -30.49 17.90 -17.17
N GLN A 32 -31.24 18.91 -17.62
CA GLN A 32 -31.81 18.93 -18.97
C GLN A 32 -30.72 18.91 -20.06
N ILE A 33 -29.65 19.69 -19.89
CA ILE A 33 -28.50 19.73 -20.81
C ILE A 33 -27.82 18.35 -20.94
N GLN A 34 -27.64 17.62 -19.84
CA GLN A 34 -27.02 16.29 -19.85
C GLN A 34 -27.84 15.26 -20.63
N HIS A 35 -29.16 15.45 -20.71
CA HIS A 35 -30.06 14.59 -21.47
C HIS A 35 -30.23 15.03 -22.94
N LEU A 36 -29.63 16.15 -23.37
CA LEU A 36 -29.74 16.60 -24.75
C LEU A 36 -28.96 15.70 -25.71
N PRO A 37 -29.58 15.26 -26.83
CA PRO A 37 -28.87 14.57 -27.89
C PRO A 37 -27.93 15.53 -28.64
N GLY A 38 -26.74 15.07 -29.02
CA GLY A 38 -25.82 15.82 -29.88
C GLY A 38 -24.63 16.50 -29.19
N LEU A 39 -24.41 16.29 -27.89
CA LEU A 39 -23.17 16.70 -27.24
C LEU A 39 -21.96 15.93 -27.83
N ALA A 40 -20.89 16.66 -28.16
CA ALA A 40 -19.68 16.10 -28.74
C ALA A 40 -19.04 15.10 -27.76
N ARG A 41 -18.71 13.89 -28.25
CA ARG A 41 -18.06 12.83 -27.45
C ARG A 41 -16.62 12.62 -27.91
N SER A 42 -15.76 12.25 -26.99
CA SER A 42 -14.38 11.85 -27.28
C SER A 42 -14.03 10.57 -26.53
N SER A 43 -13.13 9.77 -27.10
CA SER A 43 -12.58 8.56 -26.49
C SER A 43 -11.43 8.84 -25.50
N HIS A 44 -11.08 10.12 -25.28
CA HIS A 44 -10.01 10.49 -24.35
C HIS A 44 -10.36 10.07 -22.90
N PRO A 45 -9.43 9.50 -22.11
CA PRO A 45 -9.68 9.11 -20.70
C PRO A 45 -10.23 10.27 -19.86
N ASP A 46 -9.65 11.46 -20.00
CA ASP A 46 -10.08 12.68 -19.28
C ASP A 46 -11.26 13.43 -19.91
N TYR A 47 -11.96 12.85 -20.89
CA TYR A 47 -13.13 13.49 -21.52
C TYR A 47 -14.19 13.91 -20.50
N LEU A 48 -14.49 13.06 -19.51
CA LEU A 48 -15.48 13.39 -18.47
C LEU A 48 -15.08 14.61 -17.64
N HIS A 49 -13.79 14.80 -17.41
CA HIS A 49 -13.28 15.98 -16.72
C HIS A 49 -13.42 17.26 -17.58
N ALA A 50 -13.13 17.18 -18.88
CA ALA A 50 -13.39 18.27 -19.83
C ALA A 50 -14.89 18.62 -19.93
N LEU A 51 -15.77 17.60 -19.89
CA LEU A 51 -17.21 17.77 -19.90
C LEU A 51 -17.70 18.48 -18.62
N ASN A 52 -17.21 18.07 -17.44
CA ASN A 52 -17.53 18.72 -16.17
C ASN A 52 -17.08 20.20 -16.13
N ARG A 53 -15.87 20.51 -16.62
CA ARG A 53 -15.41 21.90 -16.76
C ARG A 53 -16.29 22.70 -17.72
N THR A 54 -16.79 22.06 -18.76
CA THR A 54 -17.74 22.69 -19.69
C THR A 54 -19.06 23.05 -18.98
N TYR A 55 -19.62 22.16 -18.16
CA TYR A 55 -20.81 22.47 -17.37
C TYR A 55 -20.59 23.60 -16.36
N GLN A 56 -19.42 23.63 -15.72
CA GLN A 56 -19.04 24.75 -14.85
C GLN A 56 -19.00 26.07 -15.64
N TRP A 57 -18.36 26.08 -16.81
CA TRP A 57 -18.33 27.24 -17.69
C TRP A 57 -19.74 27.68 -18.11
N VAL A 58 -20.61 26.74 -18.49
CA VAL A 58 -22.01 27.02 -18.83
C VAL A 58 -22.73 27.69 -17.65
N SER A 59 -22.60 27.16 -16.44
CA SER A 59 -23.25 27.74 -15.25
C SER A 59 -22.85 29.20 -14.95
N GLN A 60 -21.65 29.59 -15.38
CA GLN A 60 -21.11 30.94 -15.20
C GLN A 60 -21.49 31.87 -16.37
N ASN A 61 -21.62 31.33 -17.59
CA ASN A 61 -21.74 32.11 -18.81
C ASN A 61 -23.12 32.01 -19.48
N ILE A 62 -24.07 31.26 -18.92
CA ILE A 62 -25.40 31.06 -19.51
C ILE A 62 -26.17 32.38 -19.75
N GLN A 63 -25.88 33.42 -18.96
CA GLN A 63 -26.44 34.77 -19.14
C GLN A 63 -26.03 35.44 -20.46
N ASN A 64 -24.91 35.01 -21.05
CA ASN A 64 -24.40 35.53 -22.33
C ASN A 64 -24.92 34.72 -23.52
N PHE A 65 -25.72 33.67 -23.28
CA PHE A 65 -26.25 32.82 -24.33
C PHE A 65 -27.37 33.55 -25.08
N GLN A 66 -27.19 33.72 -26.39
CA GLN A 66 -28.20 34.29 -27.28
C GLN A 66 -28.75 33.18 -28.20
N PRO A 67 -30.05 32.82 -28.07
CA PRO A 67 -30.65 31.78 -28.89
C PRO A 67 -30.74 32.20 -30.36
N ARG A 68 -30.26 31.35 -31.27
CA ARG A 68 -30.40 31.52 -32.72
C ARG A 68 -31.52 30.62 -33.28
N PRO A 69 -32.34 31.09 -34.24
CA PRO A 69 -33.32 30.24 -34.92
C PRO A 69 -32.63 29.12 -35.75
N PRO A 70 -33.28 27.95 -35.99
CA PRO A 70 -34.70 27.65 -35.80
C PRO A 70 -35.08 27.03 -34.43
N SER A 71 -34.17 26.37 -33.72
CA SER A 71 -34.42 25.74 -32.41
C SER A 71 -33.42 26.21 -31.36
N ILE A 72 -33.90 26.45 -30.14
CA ILE A 72 -33.04 26.87 -29.03
C ILE A 72 -32.19 25.72 -28.52
N GLN A 73 -32.74 24.51 -28.48
CA GLN A 73 -32.00 23.31 -28.14
C GLN A 73 -30.79 23.16 -29.05
N GLU A 74 -30.96 23.24 -30.37
CA GLU A 74 -29.86 23.14 -31.33
C GLU A 74 -28.83 24.26 -31.11
N SER A 75 -29.30 25.50 -30.97
CA SER A 75 -28.43 26.64 -30.70
C SER A 75 -27.64 26.48 -29.39
N LEU A 76 -28.24 25.90 -28.34
CA LEU A 76 -27.59 25.66 -27.06
C LEU A 76 -26.56 24.54 -27.18
N VAL A 77 -26.90 23.44 -27.84
CA VAL A 77 -25.99 22.32 -28.08
C VAL A 77 -24.78 22.79 -28.91
N THR A 78 -24.99 23.58 -29.97
CA THR A 78 -23.89 24.15 -30.76
C THR A 78 -22.99 25.05 -29.92
N TRP A 79 -23.58 25.89 -29.05
CA TRP A 79 -22.81 26.78 -28.18
C TRP A 79 -21.96 26.02 -27.16
N ILE A 80 -22.54 24.98 -26.53
CA ILE A 80 -21.83 24.09 -25.60
C ILE A 80 -20.74 23.32 -26.33
N ASN A 81 -21.05 22.74 -27.50
CA ASN A 81 -20.09 21.99 -28.31
C ASN A 81 -18.92 22.86 -28.77
N GLY A 82 -19.14 24.15 -29.06
CA GLY A 82 -18.07 25.08 -29.41
C GLY A 82 -17.04 25.23 -28.29
N TYR A 83 -17.48 25.32 -27.03
CA TYR A 83 -16.57 25.37 -25.89
C TYR A 83 -15.94 23.99 -25.58
N LEU A 84 -16.76 22.93 -25.63
CA LEU A 84 -16.32 21.56 -25.37
C LEU A 84 -15.26 21.11 -26.38
N TYR A 85 -15.39 21.50 -27.65
CA TYR A 85 -14.40 21.21 -28.70
C TYR A 85 -13.01 21.69 -28.31
N TRP A 86 -12.89 22.94 -27.86
CA TRP A 86 -11.60 23.47 -27.42
C TRP A 86 -11.09 22.74 -26.18
N ARG A 87 -11.96 22.38 -25.24
CA ARG A 87 -11.57 21.61 -24.05
C ARG A 87 -11.07 20.22 -24.40
N ILE A 88 -11.71 19.54 -25.36
CA ILE A 88 -11.23 18.26 -25.88
C ILE A 88 -9.89 18.46 -26.57
N ARG A 89 -9.74 19.50 -27.39
CA ARG A 89 -8.47 19.79 -28.08
C ARG A 89 -7.34 20.06 -27.09
N ASP A 90 -7.61 20.76 -25.99
CA ASP A 90 -6.63 21.01 -24.93
C ASP A 90 -6.13 19.71 -24.27
N LEU A 91 -6.95 18.64 -24.21
CA LEU A 91 -6.52 17.34 -23.68
C LEU A 91 -5.44 16.67 -24.56
N TYR A 92 -5.44 16.96 -25.86
CA TYR A 92 -4.46 16.44 -26.80
C TYR A 92 -3.30 17.41 -27.05
N ALA A 93 -3.35 18.61 -26.47
CA ALA A 93 -2.22 19.52 -26.54
C ALA A 93 -1.08 18.92 -25.68
N PRO A 94 0.15 18.84 -26.20
CA PRO A 94 1.28 18.41 -25.39
C PRO A 94 1.38 19.34 -24.18
N ASP A 95 1.23 18.76 -23.00
CA ASP A 95 1.29 19.51 -21.75
C ASP A 95 2.75 19.86 -21.48
N GLU A 96 3.18 21.06 -21.88
CA GLU A 96 4.51 21.60 -21.56
C GLU A 96 4.75 21.69 -20.04
N ARG A 97 3.70 21.53 -19.22
CA ARG A 97 3.73 21.55 -17.75
C ARG A 97 3.44 20.18 -17.14
N ALA A 98 3.28 19.12 -17.94
CA ALA A 98 3.17 17.78 -17.39
C ALA A 98 4.45 17.51 -16.61
N PRO A 99 4.35 17.11 -15.32
CA PRO A 99 5.52 16.71 -14.59
C PRO A 99 6.17 15.57 -15.36
N TYR A 100 7.44 15.74 -15.73
CA TYR A 100 8.25 14.71 -16.37
C TYR A 100 8.01 13.38 -15.66
N SER A 101 7.62 12.36 -16.42
CA SER A 101 7.45 11.04 -15.85
C SER A 101 8.78 10.60 -15.28
N PHE A 102 8.77 9.97 -14.10
CA PHE A 102 9.99 9.46 -13.49
C PHE A 102 10.66 8.38 -14.35
N ASP A 103 9.86 7.73 -15.19
CA ASP A 103 10.25 6.70 -16.14
C ASP A 103 10.70 7.28 -17.50
N GLU A 104 10.55 8.59 -17.70
CA GLU A 104 11.02 9.25 -18.91
C GLU A 104 12.55 9.32 -18.91
N LEU A 105 13.15 8.98 -20.05
CA LEU A 105 14.59 8.99 -20.22
C LEU A 105 15.10 10.43 -20.17
N VAL A 106 16.02 10.71 -19.24
CA VAL A 106 16.56 12.06 -19.05
C VAL A 106 17.40 12.53 -20.25
N ARG A 107 17.87 11.60 -21.10
CA ARG A 107 18.56 11.86 -22.38
C ARG A 107 18.25 10.77 -23.41
N ILE A 108 18.04 11.15 -24.67
CA ILE A 108 17.71 10.25 -25.80
C ILE A 108 18.98 9.58 -26.39
N GLU A 109 20.18 9.95 -25.96
CA GLU A 109 21.43 9.30 -26.41
C GLU A 109 21.59 7.90 -25.79
N GLU A 110 22.26 7.01 -26.52
CA GLU A 110 22.49 5.60 -26.13
C GLU A 110 23.06 5.50 -24.71
N GLY A 111 22.24 5.01 -23.77
CA GLY A 111 22.58 4.92 -22.34
C GLY A 111 21.84 5.89 -21.42
N GLY A 112 20.80 6.58 -21.91
CA GLY A 112 19.90 7.37 -21.07
C GLY A 112 19.33 6.55 -19.91
N ARG A 113 19.47 7.08 -18.68
CA ARG A 113 18.86 6.51 -17.47
C ARG A 113 17.64 7.33 -17.09
N SER A 114 16.58 6.66 -16.66
CA SER A 114 15.40 7.35 -16.13
C SER A 114 15.75 8.08 -14.84
N TYR A 115 14.94 9.07 -14.47
CA TYR A 115 15.16 9.79 -13.23
C TYR A 115 15.06 8.85 -12.01
N LEU A 116 14.22 7.81 -12.10
CA LEU A 116 14.12 6.73 -11.10
C LEU A 116 15.46 6.02 -10.86
N GLU A 117 16.16 5.68 -11.94
CA GLU A 117 17.40 4.94 -11.89
C GLU A 117 18.57 5.81 -11.36
N GLN A 118 18.53 7.11 -11.63
CA GLN A 118 19.49 8.08 -11.06
C GLN A 118 19.31 8.27 -9.56
N LEU A 119 18.08 8.29 -9.06
CA LEU A 119 17.84 8.36 -7.62
C LEU A 119 18.22 7.06 -6.91
N SER A 120 17.87 5.91 -7.49
CA SER A 120 18.18 4.59 -6.94
C SER A 120 19.69 4.37 -6.80
N SER A 121 20.50 4.95 -7.69
CA SER A 121 21.96 4.88 -7.62
C SER A 121 22.59 5.91 -6.66
N ARG A 122 21.92 7.04 -6.37
CA ARG A 122 22.40 8.05 -5.42
C ARG A 122 22.08 7.75 -3.96
N SER A 123 21.02 6.99 -3.70
CA SER A 123 20.57 6.68 -2.35
C SER A 123 21.00 5.29 -1.90
N SER A 124 22.30 5.09 -1.66
CA SER A 124 22.79 3.87 -1.00
C SER A 124 22.47 3.84 0.51
N SER A 125 21.70 4.81 1.03
CA SER A 125 21.51 4.98 2.48
C SER A 125 20.11 5.44 2.91
N THR A 126 19.16 5.60 1.99
CA THR A 126 17.74 5.83 2.36
C THR A 126 16.91 4.68 1.80
N PRO A 127 16.17 3.94 2.64
CA PRO A 127 15.40 2.80 2.18
C PRO A 127 14.32 3.27 1.21
N ASN A 128 14.45 2.83 -0.04
CA ASN A 128 13.37 2.76 -1.01
C ASN A 128 12.26 1.85 -0.46
N LEU A 129 11.04 1.92 -1.01
CA LEU A 129 9.90 1.14 -0.51
C LEU A 129 10.21 -0.36 -0.38
N THR A 130 11.06 -0.90 -1.26
CA THR A 130 11.59 -2.28 -1.23
C THR A 130 12.71 -2.48 -0.17
N GLY A 131 13.43 -1.43 0.19
CA GLY A 131 14.50 -1.47 1.19
C GLY A 131 14.01 -1.37 2.64
N MET A 132 12.77 -0.98 2.88
CA MET A 132 12.19 -0.95 4.23
C MET A 132 11.99 -2.37 4.77
N ASP A 133 11.43 -3.27 3.96
CA ASP A 133 11.26 -4.69 4.33
C ASP A 133 12.62 -5.36 4.59
N ALA A 134 13.60 -5.11 3.71
CA ALA A 134 14.96 -5.60 3.88
C ALA A 134 15.62 -5.06 5.17
N TYR A 135 15.35 -3.81 5.53
CA TYR A 135 15.86 -3.22 6.76
C TYR A 135 15.18 -3.79 8.01
N ILE A 136 13.87 -4.03 7.96
CA ILE A 136 13.12 -4.71 9.03
C ILE A 136 13.69 -6.12 9.24
N GLU A 137 13.87 -6.89 8.15
CA GLU A 137 14.45 -8.23 8.20
C GLU A 137 15.87 -8.21 8.79
N GLN A 138 16.69 -7.21 8.41
CA GLN A 138 18.02 -7.04 8.96
C GLN A 138 17.99 -6.79 10.48
N ILE A 139 17.12 -5.89 10.96
CA ILE A 139 16.99 -5.60 12.40
C ILE A 139 16.53 -6.86 13.16
N GLN A 140 15.50 -7.55 12.65
CA GLN A 140 14.99 -8.77 13.26
C GLN A 140 16.05 -9.87 13.32
N THR A 141 16.83 -10.04 12.25
CA THR A 141 17.93 -11.01 12.18
C THR A 141 19.01 -10.69 13.21
N GLN A 142 19.41 -9.43 13.34
CA GLN A 142 20.41 -9.00 14.32
C GLN A 142 19.92 -9.24 15.76
N GLU A 143 18.66 -8.92 16.07
CA GLU A 143 18.11 -9.15 17.40
C GLU A 143 18.01 -10.65 17.72
N ASN A 144 17.56 -11.46 16.75
CA ASN A 144 17.49 -12.91 16.90
C ASN A 144 18.88 -13.54 17.13
N GLN A 145 19.91 -13.08 16.42
CA GLN A 145 21.30 -13.53 16.65
C GLN A 145 21.79 -13.17 18.05
N ARG A 146 21.54 -11.93 18.49
CA ARG A 146 21.90 -11.46 19.83
C ARG A 146 21.20 -12.27 20.93
N ILE A 147 19.91 -12.57 20.76
CA ILE A 147 19.15 -13.42 21.69
C ILE A 147 19.71 -14.85 21.67
N GLY A 148 19.98 -15.41 20.49
CA GLY A 148 20.57 -16.74 20.33
C GLY A 148 21.87 -16.91 21.11
N LEU A 149 22.81 -15.96 20.97
CA LEU A 149 24.08 -15.97 21.72
C LEU A 149 23.88 -15.96 23.24
N LYS A 150 22.90 -15.21 23.74
CA LYS A 150 22.58 -15.19 25.18
C LYS A 150 21.97 -16.50 25.65
N ILE A 151 21.15 -17.15 24.83
CA ILE A 151 20.58 -18.47 25.14
C ILE A 151 21.70 -19.52 25.20
N GLU A 152 22.63 -19.49 24.25
CA GLU A 152 23.81 -20.36 24.25
C GLU A 152 24.62 -20.19 25.54
N GLN A 153 24.98 -18.95 25.89
CA GLN A 153 25.69 -18.65 27.15
C GLN A 153 24.93 -19.14 28.38
N TYR A 154 23.60 -18.99 28.39
CA TYR A 154 22.76 -19.47 29.50
C TYR A 154 22.76 -21.00 29.60
N ILE A 155 22.68 -21.71 28.47
CA ILE A 155 22.77 -23.17 28.42
C ILE A 155 24.14 -23.63 28.94
N GLU A 156 25.24 -22.98 28.56
CA GLU A 156 26.58 -23.39 29.00
C GLU A 156 26.84 -23.11 30.47
N ALA A 157 26.51 -21.90 30.94
CA ALA A 157 26.80 -21.47 32.30
C ALA A 157 25.82 -22.08 33.33
N ASP A 158 24.55 -22.29 32.95
CA ASP A 158 23.44 -22.69 33.83
C ASP A 158 23.52 -22.06 35.23
N PRO A 159 23.55 -20.71 35.32
CA PRO A 159 23.91 -20.00 36.55
C PRO A 159 22.96 -20.26 37.71
N THR A 160 21.71 -20.61 37.41
CA THR A 160 20.67 -20.93 38.41
C THR A 160 20.58 -22.43 38.70
N GLY A 161 21.28 -23.27 37.93
CA GLY A 161 21.19 -24.73 38.02
C GLY A 161 19.85 -25.30 37.57
N ILE A 162 18.93 -24.50 37.03
CA ILE A 162 17.57 -24.93 36.69
C ILE A 162 17.62 -25.97 35.57
N LEU A 163 18.52 -25.81 34.59
CA LEU A 163 18.61 -26.74 33.46
C LEU A 163 19.22 -28.08 33.87
N ARG A 164 20.24 -28.07 34.73
CA ARG A 164 20.85 -29.29 35.31
C ARG A 164 19.90 -30.04 36.24
N ASN A 165 19.10 -29.32 37.02
CA ASN A 165 18.15 -29.90 37.98
C ASN A 165 16.84 -30.36 37.34
N CYS A 166 16.62 -30.07 36.06
CA CYS A 166 15.48 -30.59 35.30
C CYS A 166 15.89 -31.86 34.54
N TYR A 167 15.68 -33.02 35.16
CA TYR A 167 16.11 -34.32 34.62
C TYR A 167 14.94 -35.24 34.30
N LEU A 168 15.19 -36.17 33.38
CA LEU A 168 14.23 -37.20 32.98
C LEU A 168 14.20 -38.34 34.01
N ARG A 169 13.25 -38.28 34.95
CA ARG A 169 12.99 -39.31 35.98
C ARG A 169 14.27 -39.80 36.69
N ASP A 170 14.62 -41.07 36.53
CA ASP A 170 15.70 -41.74 37.27
C ASP A 170 17.09 -41.53 36.61
N SER A 171 17.16 -40.77 35.51
CA SER A 171 18.42 -40.47 34.81
C SER A 171 18.81 -39.01 35.03
N CYS A 172 19.65 -38.77 36.05
CA CYS A 172 20.23 -37.44 36.32
C CYS A 172 21.17 -36.96 35.20
N GLU A 173 21.72 -37.88 34.42
CA GLU A 173 22.52 -37.59 33.21
C GLU A 173 21.65 -37.00 32.09
N CYS A 174 20.37 -37.39 32.01
CA CYS A 174 19.42 -36.89 31.04
C CYS A 174 18.73 -35.60 31.54
N ASN A 175 19.52 -34.55 31.73
CA ASN A 175 19.02 -33.23 32.12
C ASN A 175 18.86 -32.26 30.94
N CYS A 176 18.09 -31.19 31.14
CA CYS A 176 17.80 -30.24 30.09
C CYS A 176 19.03 -29.48 29.59
N GLN A 177 20.07 -29.29 30.42
CA GLN A 177 21.31 -28.69 29.96
C GLN A 177 22.01 -29.60 28.94
N PHE A 178 22.21 -30.88 29.30
CA PHE A 178 22.83 -31.88 28.44
C PHE A 178 22.08 -32.02 27.12
N LEU A 179 20.74 -32.12 27.17
CA LEU A 179 19.91 -32.21 25.98
C LEU A 179 20.03 -30.95 25.11
N SER A 180 20.09 -29.76 25.70
CA SER A 180 20.21 -28.51 24.94
C SER A 180 21.56 -28.39 24.23
N GLN A 181 22.64 -28.81 24.89
CA GLN A 181 23.98 -28.85 24.28
C GLN A 181 24.03 -29.80 23.08
N ARG A 182 23.43 -31.00 23.19
CA ARG A 182 23.48 -32.02 22.14
C ARG A 182 22.53 -31.75 20.97
N LEU A 183 21.35 -31.21 21.25
CA LEU A 183 20.26 -31.05 20.28
C LEU A 183 20.18 -29.65 19.66
N ILE A 184 20.80 -28.64 20.27
CA ILE A 184 20.79 -27.26 19.77
C ILE A 184 22.22 -26.78 19.46
N LEU A 185 23.14 -26.86 20.43
CA LEU A 185 24.46 -26.20 20.29
C LEU A 185 25.48 -27.01 19.46
N LYS A 186 25.37 -28.33 19.44
CA LYS A 186 26.27 -29.18 18.65
C LYS A 186 26.01 -29.01 17.15
N GLU A 187 27.08 -28.84 16.37
CA GLU A 187 27.04 -28.85 14.91
C GLU A 187 27.68 -30.14 14.34
N PRO A 188 26.94 -31.00 13.61
CA PRO A 188 25.49 -30.99 13.45
C PRO A 188 24.75 -31.48 14.72
N PRO A 189 23.50 -31.06 14.95
CA PRO A 189 22.72 -31.50 16.09
C PRO A 189 22.51 -33.02 16.11
N ASP A 190 22.59 -33.61 17.29
CA ASP A 190 22.32 -35.03 17.44
C ASP A 190 20.84 -35.35 17.22
N LYS A 191 20.56 -36.55 16.69
CA LYS A 191 19.19 -37.02 16.55
C LYS A 191 18.70 -37.52 17.92
N PHE A 192 17.45 -37.25 18.27
CA PHE A 192 16.83 -37.81 19.49
C PHE A 192 17.03 -39.33 19.62
N ALA A 193 17.02 -40.06 18.50
CA ALA A 193 17.20 -41.52 18.49
C ALA A 193 18.62 -41.97 18.86
N SER A 194 19.67 -41.18 18.60
CA SER A 194 21.03 -41.51 19.04
C SER A 194 21.18 -41.23 20.53
N VAL A 195 20.70 -40.06 20.98
CA VAL A 195 20.74 -39.68 22.40
C VAL A 195 19.93 -40.66 23.28
N ALA A 196 18.76 -41.09 22.82
CA ALA A 196 17.95 -42.07 23.52
C ALA A 196 18.66 -43.43 23.68
N ARG A 197 19.39 -43.87 22.64
CA ARG A 197 20.18 -45.11 22.68
C ARG A 197 21.38 -44.99 23.60
N GLU A 198 22.08 -43.86 23.56
CA GLU A 198 23.25 -43.58 24.39
C GLU A 198 22.89 -43.58 25.89
N LEU A 199 21.82 -42.90 26.25
CA LEU A 199 21.36 -42.80 27.64
C LEU A 199 20.48 -43.98 28.09
N ASN A 200 20.26 -44.96 27.21
CA ASN A 200 19.36 -46.11 27.43
C ASN A 200 17.94 -45.68 27.91
N VAL A 201 17.41 -44.60 27.36
CA VAL A 201 16.08 -44.07 27.69
C VAL A 201 15.07 -44.31 26.57
N ASN A 202 13.80 -44.43 26.93
CA ASN A 202 12.74 -44.57 25.94
C ASN A 202 12.64 -43.30 25.06
N TYR A 203 12.75 -43.46 23.74
CA TYR A 203 12.71 -42.37 22.76
C TYR A 203 11.49 -41.44 22.91
N GLN A 204 10.29 -41.99 23.05
CA GLN A 204 9.07 -41.18 23.16
C GLN A 204 9.07 -40.37 24.46
N THR A 205 9.62 -40.95 25.52
CA THR A 205 9.76 -40.30 26.83
C THR A 205 10.75 -39.13 26.75
N LEU A 206 11.89 -39.34 26.09
CA LEU A 206 12.89 -38.30 25.84
C LEU A 206 12.31 -37.12 25.05
N VAL A 207 11.65 -37.40 23.92
CA VAL A 207 11.04 -36.36 23.08
C VAL A 207 9.96 -35.60 23.85
N LYS A 208 9.15 -36.29 24.65
CA LYS A 208 8.13 -35.66 25.49
C LYS A 208 8.75 -34.74 26.54
N HIS A 209 9.80 -35.18 27.22
CA HIS A 209 10.50 -34.37 28.22
C HIS A 209 11.15 -33.15 27.59
N TRP A 210 11.83 -33.32 26.46
CA TRP A 210 12.37 -32.21 25.68
C TRP A 210 11.31 -31.16 25.35
N LYS A 211 10.20 -31.57 24.71
CA LYS A 211 9.16 -30.63 24.26
C LYS A 211 8.43 -29.94 25.42
N ARG A 212 8.17 -30.65 26.52
CA ARG A 212 7.34 -30.14 27.62
C ARG A 212 8.12 -29.44 28.73
N SER A 213 9.39 -29.81 28.93
CA SER A 213 10.19 -29.31 30.05
C SER A 213 11.33 -28.45 29.52
N CYS A 214 12.29 -29.06 28.82
CA CYS A 214 13.51 -28.36 28.40
C CYS A 214 13.22 -27.19 27.46
N LEU A 215 12.41 -27.41 26.41
CA LEU A 215 12.02 -26.37 25.49
C LEU A 215 11.14 -25.30 26.15
N SER A 216 10.33 -25.66 27.16
CA SER A 216 9.53 -24.67 27.90
C SER A 216 10.43 -23.72 28.68
N LEU A 217 11.41 -24.27 29.41
CA LEU A 217 12.36 -23.48 30.19
C LEU A 217 13.20 -22.56 29.30
N LEU A 218 13.67 -23.06 28.16
CA LEU A 218 14.40 -22.23 27.20
C LEU A 218 13.53 -21.14 26.58
N LYS A 219 12.25 -21.42 26.30
CA LYS A 219 11.30 -20.42 25.81
C LYS A 219 11.02 -19.35 26.85
N GLU A 220 10.81 -19.72 28.10
CA GLU A 220 10.61 -18.78 29.21
C GLU A 220 11.82 -17.84 29.35
N PHE A 221 13.03 -18.40 29.27
CA PHE A 221 14.26 -17.62 29.27
C PHE A 221 14.36 -16.71 28.03
N ALA A 222 14.09 -17.23 26.83
CA ALA A 222 14.12 -16.44 25.60
C ALA A 222 13.12 -15.26 25.67
N VAL A 223 11.90 -15.49 26.17
CA VAL A 223 10.88 -14.45 26.36
C VAL A 223 11.38 -13.40 27.36
N SER A 224 12.06 -13.80 28.44
CA SER A 224 12.67 -12.86 29.39
C SER A 224 13.77 -11.98 28.75
N LEU A 225 14.39 -12.44 27.67
CA LEU A 225 15.37 -11.69 26.89
C LEU A 225 14.73 -10.78 25.82
N GLY A 226 13.40 -10.82 25.65
CA GLY A 226 12.66 -10.04 24.67
C GLY A 226 12.22 -10.82 23.42
N TYR A 227 12.44 -12.13 23.36
CA TYR A 227 11.96 -12.96 22.25
C TYR A 227 10.43 -13.01 22.21
N SER A 228 9.83 -12.64 21.09
CA SER A 228 8.39 -12.70 20.87
C SER A 228 8.05 -13.75 19.80
N PRO A 229 7.49 -14.91 20.18
CA PRO A 229 7.22 -16.00 19.23
C PRO A 229 6.13 -15.70 18.18
N ASN A 230 5.43 -14.56 18.30
CA ASN A 230 4.26 -14.19 17.49
C ASN A 230 4.43 -12.87 16.72
N GLN A 231 5.65 -12.42 16.43
CA GLN A 231 5.82 -11.36 15.43
C GLN A 231 5.66 -12.02 14.06
N GLU A 232 4.41 -12.05 13.55
CA GLU A 232 4.19 -12.25 12.12
C GLU A 232 4.89 -11.09 11.38
N PRO A 233 5.53 -11.39 10.23
CA PRO A 233 6.20 -10.38 9.41
C PRO A 233 5.24 -9.29 8.94
#